data_AF-A0A7S2NMY1-F1
#
_entry.id   AF-A0A7S2NMY1-F1
#
_cell.length_a   1.000
_cell.length_b   1.000
_cell.length_c   1.000
_cell.angle_alpha   90.00
_cell.angle_beta   90.00
_cell.angle_gamma   90.00
#
_symmetry.space_group_name_H-M   'P 1'
#
loop_
_entity.id
_entity.type
_entity.pdbx_description
1 polymer ?
#
loop_
_entity_poly.entity_id
_entity_poly.type
_entity_poly.pdbx_seq_one_letter_code
_entity_poly.pdbx_strand_id
1 'polypeptide(L)'
;GRSRRGRGGGGGGEAKGDRDREKERQKPPSSPAPQPSGPPDGLTVSGCQHATVGNIVRGEFAQTSDNHGKPVYKKSVQVNGLDVMVYFWDDRDGPNFCGWWFGPKVGGDQVWAYHPEKAAAPPQSGWKVPYDGPVDPSFVIVAKHSPAALEKAKQEHERRESEKKQEKEKEKERARAKAKEEEKKRAAKAAAEKEKE
;
A
#
# COMPACT_ATOMS: atom_id res chain seq x y z
N GLY A 1 -73.91 -5.34 -12.40
CA GLY A 1 -74.64 -5.17 -11.14
C GLY A 1 -74.22 -6.25 -10.14
N ARG A 2 -74.14 -5.88 -8.86
CA ARG A 2 -74.08 -6.73 -7.63
C ARG A 2 -72.85 -7.65 -7.54
N SER A 3 -71.87 -7.47 -6.65
CA SER A 3 -71.81 -7.20 -5.20
C SER A 3 -72.47 -8.26 -4.31
N ARG A 4 -71.62 -9.00 -3.56
CA ARG A 4 -71.69 -9.51 -2.16
C ARG A 4 -70.89 -10.82 -2.03
N ARG A 5 -69.78 -10.87 -1.27
CA ARG A 5 -69.59 -10.97 0.21
C ARG A 5 -69.86 -12.36 0.80
N GLY A 6 -68.84 -12.89 1.49
CA GLY A 6 -68.87 -13.95 2.53
C GLY A 6 -67.44 -14.49 2.71
N ARG A 7 -66.63 -14.13 3.72
CA ARG A 7 -66.67 -14.23 5.20
C ARG A 7 -66.29 -15.63 5.71
N GLY A 8 -65.25 -15.67 6.57
CA GLY A 8 -64.83 -16.79 7.43
C GLY A 8 -63.31 -17.00 7.35
N GLY A 9 -62.50 -16.53 8.30
CA GLY A 9 -62.14 -17.21 9.56
C GLY A 9 -60.76 -17.88 9.36
N GLY A 10 -59.68 -17.60 10.08
CA GLY A 10 -59.48 -17.52 11.53
C GLY A 10 -58.55 -18.68 11.93
N GLY A 11 -57.32 -18.36 12.38
CA GLY A 11 -56.29 -19.31 12.85
C GLY A 11 -54.93 -18.91 12.27
N GLY A 12 -53.93 -18.42 13.01
CA GLY A 12 -53.51 -18.84 14.34
C GLY A 12 -52.40 -19.89 14.18
N GLY A 13 -51.15 -19.44 14.03
CA GLY A 13 -49.98 -20.30 13.82
C GLY A 13 -48.67 -19.53 13.85
N GLU A 14 -48.14 -19.36 15.06
CA GLU A 14 -46.70 -19.32 15.40
C GLU A 14 -45.85 -20.29 14.54
N ALA A 15 -44.54 -20.20 14.35
CA ALA A 15 -43.48 -19.24 14.60
C ALA A 15 -42.20 -19.87 13.99
N LYS A 16 -41.14 -19.07 13.88
CA LYS A 16 -39.70 -19.46 13.83
C LYS A 16 -39.19 -20.16 12.57
N GLY A 17 -38.26 -19.49 11.88
CA GLY A 17 -37.41 -20.11 10.87
C GLY A 17 -36.39 -19.22 10.17
N ASP A 18 -36.35 -17.91 10.41
CA ASP A 18 -35.31 -17.03 9.87
C ASP A 18 -34.11 -16.98 10.82
N ARG A 19 -33.09 -17.84 10.61
CA ARG A 19 -31.72 -17.54 11.07
C ARG A 19 -30.56 -18.40 10.57
N ASP A 20 -30.55 -18.89 9.33
CA ASP A 20 -29.28 -19.35 8.73
C ASP A 20 -28.64 -18.24 7.89
N ARG A 21 -28.23 -17.17 8.58
CA ARG A 21 -27.29 -16.19 8.04
C ARG A 21 -25.88 -16.75 8.23
N GLU A 22 -25.47 -17.51 7.21
CA GLU A 22 -24.11 -17.91 6.92
C GLU A 22 -23.13 -16.78 7.25
N LYS A 23 -22.47 -16.93 8.40
CA LYS A 23 -21.42 -16.04 8.87
C LYS A 23 -20.13 -16.58 8.28
N GLU A 24 -19.95 -16.39 6.98
CA GLU A 24 -18.64 -16.51 6.33
C GLU A 24 -17.65 -15.68 7.15
N ARG A 25 -16.81 -16.37 7.92
CA ARG A 25 -15.64 -15.81 8.56
C ARG A 25 -14.67 -15.46 7.45
N GLN A 26 -14.86 -14.28 6.86
CA GLN A 26 -13.80 -13.62 6.10
C GLN A 26 -12.59 -13.52 7.02
N LYS A 27 -11.56 -14.31 6.72
CA LYS A 27 -10.25 -14.18 7.35
C LYS A 27 -9.82 -12.72 7.13
N PRO A 28 -9.39 -11.99 8.17
CA PRO A 28 -8.85 -10.65 7.97
C PRO A 28 -7.71 -10.73 6.96
N PRO A 29 -7.56 -9.74 6.06
CA PRO A 29 -6.46 -9.72 5.11
C PRO A 29 -5.16 -9.84 5.90
N SER A 30 -4.35 -10.85 5.55
CA SER A 30 -3.00 -11.01 6.08
C SER A 30 -2.25 -9.69 5.93
N SER A 31 -1.78 -9.13 7.05
CA SER A 31 -0.93 -7.93 7.01
C SER A 31 0.20 -8.17 6.00
N PRO A 32 0.45 -7.22 5.07
CA PRO A 32 1.52 -7.37 4.10
C PRO A 32 2.85 -7.52 4.85
N ALA A 33 3.73 -8.38 4.32
CA ALA A 33 5.08 -8.58 4.84
C ALA A 33 5.82 -7.22 4.97
N PRO A 34 6.74 -7.07 5.93
CA PRO A 34 7.47 -5.83 6.12
C PRO A 34 8.26 -5.49 4.85
N GLN A 35 7.85 -4.42 4.17
CA GLN A 35 8.59 -3.86 3.03
C GLN A 35 9.39 -2.65 3.50
N PRO A 36 10.63 -2.48 3.04
CA PRO A 36 11.39 -1.27 3.31
C PRO A 36 10.64 -0.05 2.77
N SER A 37 10.47 0.97 3.62
CA SER A 37 9.75 2.20 3.29
C SER A 37 10.62 3.25 2.57
N GLY A 38 11.90 2.94 2.37
CA GLY A 38 12.85 3.78 1.63
C GLY A 38 12.96 3.39 0.16
N PRO A 39 13.52 4.26 -0.69
CA PRO A 39 13.79 3.93 -2.08
C PRO A 39 14.72 2.70 -2.17
N PRO A 40 14.59 1.87 -3.22
CA PRO A 40 15.53 0.79 -3.50
C PRO A 40 16.97 1.29 -3.58
N ASP A 41 17.93 0.51 -3.09
CA ASP A 41 19.37 0.80 -3.21
C ASP A 41 19.88 0.54 -4.64
N GLY A 42 19.18 -0.30 -5.39
CA GLY A 42 19.44 -0.59 -6.79
C GLY A 42 18.24 -1.17 -7.51
N LEU A 43 18.38 -1.38 -8.81
CA LEU A 43 17.35 -1.93 -9.69
C LEU A 43 17.96 -2.97 -10.62
N THR A 44 17.18 -4.01 -10.94
CA THR A 44 17.42 -4.86 -12.11
C THR A 44 16.33 -4.59 -13.13
N VAL A 45 16.75 -4.28 -14.37
CA VAL A 45 15.86 -4.05 -15.50
C VAL A 45 15.97 -5.22 -16.47
N SER A 46 14.84 -5.83 -16.82
CA SER A 46 14.75 -6.98 -17.73
C SER A 46 13.58 -6.86 -18.71
N GLY A 47 13.53 -7.76 -19.69
CA GLY A 47 12.57 -7.72 -20.80
C GLY A 47 12.85 -6.59 -21.79
N CYS A 48 11.82 -5.85 -22.20
CA CYS A 48 11.84 -4.86 -23.29
C CYS A 48 12.03 -5.51 -24.69
N GLN A 49 10.95 -5.58 -25.45
CA GLN A 49 10.84 -6.12 -26.81
C GLN A 49 11.45 -5.20 -27.86
N HIS A 50 11.53 -3.89 -27.62
CA HIS A 50 12.12 -2.97 -28.59
C HIS A 50 13.64 -3.21 -28.69
N ALA A 51 14.09 -3.88 -29.76
CA ALA A 51 15.46 -4.38 -29.89
C ALA A 51 16.57 -3.37 -29.55
N THR A 52 16.50 -2.15 -30.11
CA THR A 52 17.52 -1.11 -29.88
C THR A 52 17.52 -0.62 -28.43
N VAL A 53 16.38 -0.13 -27.93
CA VAL A 53 16.25 0.37 -26.56
C VAL A 53 16.48 -0.72 -25.52
N GLY A 54 15.99 -1.93 -25.74
CA GLY A 54 16.16 -3.08 -24.85
C GLY A 54 17.64 -3.42 -24.61
N ASN A 55 18.50 -3.28 -25.62
CA ASN A 55 19.94 -3.45 -25.45
C ASN A 55 20.59 -2.36 -24.58
N ILE A 56 19.99 -1.17 -24.53
CA ILE A 56 20.48 -0.03 -23.75
C ILE A 56 20.02 -0.11 -22.29
N VAL A 57 18.73 -0.36 -22.07
CA VAL A 57 18.10 -0.18 -20.74
C VAL A 57 18.17 -1.40 -19.83
N ARG A 58 18.34 -2.61 -20.38
CA ARG A 58 18.46 -3.84 -19.56
C ARG A 58 19.75 -3.86 -18.76
N GLY A 59 19.69 -4.32 -17.51
CA GLY A 59 20.85 -4.56 -16.66
C GLY A 59 20.67 -4.08 -15.23
N GLU A 60 21.80 -3.82 -14.60
CA GLU A 60 21.91 -3.51 -13.17
C GLU A 60 22.17 -2.03 -12.95
N PHE A 61 21.42 -1.44 -12.02
CA PHE A 61 21.49 -0.04 -11.66
C PHE A 61 21.68 0.11 -10.16
N ALA A 62 22.46 1.12 -9.76
CA ALA A 62 22.65 1.52 -8.38
C ALA A 62 22.10 2.94 -8.19
N GLN A 63 21.53 3.23 -7.02
CA GLN A 63 21.18 4.59 -6.67
C GLN A 63 22.46 5.45 -6.58
N THR A 64 22.45 6.64 -7.17
CA THR A 64 23.62 7.53 -7.19
C THR A 64 23.37 8.93 -6.64
N SER A 65 22.15 9.45 -6.79
CA SER A 65 21.80 10.80 -6.35
C SER A 65 20.28 10.92 -6.21
N ASP A 66 19.78 12.14 -6.04
CA ASP A 66 18.36 12.47 -6.04
C ASP A 66 18.04 13.54 -7.09
N ASN A 67 16.84 13.50 -7.65
CA ASN A 67 16.27 14.52 -8.54
C ASN A 67 14.80 14.75 -8.20
N HIS A 68 14.39 16.01 -8.05
CA HIS A 68 13.03 16.40 -7.63
C HIS A 68 12.48 15.61 -6.42
N GLY A 69 13.34 15.37 -5.42
CA GLY A 69 12.98 14.63 -4.19
C GLY A 69 12.78 13.13 -4.38
N LYS A 70 13.27 12.55 -5.49
CA LYS A 70 13.21 11.12 -5.79
C LYS A 70 14.60 10.57 -6.17
N PRO A 71 14.87 9.28 -5.93
CA PRO A 71 16.16 8.68 -6.26
C PRO A 71 16.45 8.70 -7.77
N VAL A 72 17.72 8.89 -8.11
CA VAL A 72 18.30 8.67 -9.43
C VAL A 72 19.13 7.41 -9.39
N TYR A 73 18.91 6.54 -10.37
CA TYR A 73 19.66 5.31 -10.54
C TYR A 73 20.55 5.40 -11.77
N LYS A 74 21.78 4.93 -11.67
CA LYS A 74 22.71 4.84 -12.81
C LYS A 74 23.11 3.39 -13.05
N LYS A 75 23.10 3.00 -14.31
CA LYS A 75 23.55 1.68 -14.75
C LYS A 75 25.05 1.51 -14.48
N SER A 76 25.46 0.34 -14.00
CA SER A 76 26.87 0.09 -13.65
C SER A 76 27.81 0.12 -14.86
N VAL A 77 27.28 -0.09 -16.07
CA VAL A 77 28.06 -0.17 -17.32
C VAL A 77 27.45 0.80 -18.35
N GLN A 78 28.32 1.53 -19.02
CA GLN A 78 27.93 2.40 -20.14
C GLN A 78 27.58 1.57 -21.38
N VAL A 79 26.66 2.08 -22.19
CA VAL A 79 26.31 1.49 -23.48
C VAL A 79 26.71 2.47 -24.57
N ASN A 80 27.63 2.06 -25.44
CA ASN A 80 28.20 2.92 -26.49
C ASN A 80 28.79 4.24 -25.95
N GLY A 81 29.43 4.18 -24.77
CA GLY A 81 30.00 5.36 -24.10
C GLY A 81 28.98 6.28 -23.44
N LEU A 82 27.70 5.93 -23.44
CA LEU A 82 26.65 6.68 -22.76
C LEU A 82 26.34 6.03 -21.41
N ASP A 83 26.19 6.88 -20.39
CA ASP A 83 25.53 6.48 -19.15
C ASP A 83 24.07 6.11 -19.43
N VAL A 84 23.47 5.31 -18.54
CA VAL A 84 22.04 5.02 -18.58
C VAL A 84 21.49 5.30 -17.20
N MET A 85 20.58 6.26 -17.11
CA MET A 85 20.02 6.75 -15.86
C MET A 85 18.51 6.52 -15.82
N VAL A 86 17.99 6.23 -14.63
CA VAL A 86 16.55 6.26 -14.30
C VAL A 86 16.33 7.41 -13.34
N TYR A 87 15.47 8.35 -13.70
CA TYR A 87 15.21 9.54 -12.89
C TYR A 87 13.77 9.99 -13.01
N PHE A 88 13.31 10.74 -12.02
CA PHE A 88 12.00 11.37 -12.05
C PHE A 88 12.09 12.80 -12.58
N TRP A 89 11.02 13.27 -13.23
CA TRP A 89 10.80 14.66 -13.62
C TRP A 89 9.46 15.14 -13.07
N ASP A 90 9.45 16.31 -12.43
CA ASP A 90 8.22 16.90 -11.90
C ASP A 90 7.37 17.54 -13.01
N ASP A 91 6.28 18.21 -12.65
CA ASP A 91 5.33 18.80 -13.61
C ASP A 91 5.66 20.23 -14.03
N ARG A 92 6.91 20.70 -13.82
CA ARG A 92 7.34 22.06 -14.19
C ARG A 92 7.18 22.38 -15.68
N ASP A 93 7.37 21.37 -16.53
CA ASP A 93 7.23 21.50 -18.00
C ASP A 93 5.86 21.02 -18.49
N GLY A 94 4.96 20.69 -17.57
CA GLY A 94 3.61 20.22 -17.84
C GLY A 94 3.39 18.77 -17.40
N PRO A 95 2.11 18.40 -17.16
CA PRO A 95 1.76 17.08 -16.62
C PRO A 95 2.16 15.92 -17.53
N ASN A 96 2.26 16.15 -18.84
CA ASN A 96 2.63 15.13 -19.83
C ASN A 96 4.13 14.76 -19.80
N PHE A 97 4.96 15.60 -19.18
CA PHE A 97 6.39 15.33 -19.01
C PHE A 97 6.73 14.87 -17.59
N CYS A 98 5.77 14.95 -16.68
CA CYS A 98 5.93 14.48 -15.32
C CYS A 98 5.92 12.96 -15.27
N GLY A 99 6.89 12.37 -14.57
CA GLY A 99 7.00 10.91 -14.46
C GLY A 99 8.44 10.43 -14.39
N TRP A 100 8.63 9.14 -14.64
CA TRP A 100 9.92 8.48 -14.64
C TRP A 100 10.47 8.29 -16.04
N TRP A 101 11.77 8.48 -16.18
CA TRP A 101 12.47 8.51 -17.47
C TRP A 101 13.71 7.64 -17.46
N PHE A 102 13.99 7.01 -18.59
CA PHE A 102 15.31 6.49 -18.94
C PHE A 102 16.00 7.46 -19.89
N GLY A 103 17.22 7.87 -19.59
CA GLY A 103 18.02 8.74 -20.45
C GLY A 103 19.51 8.71 -20.11
N PRO A 104 20.38 9.29 -20.97
CA PRO A 104 21.82 9.31 -20.72
C PRO A 104 22.22 10.34 -19.67
N LYS A 105 21.34 11.29 -19.38
CA LYS A 105 21.55 12.37 -18.42
C LYS A 105 20.21 12.79 -17.82
N VAL A 106 20.19 13.07 -16.52
CA VAL A 106 19.03 13.67 -15.84
C VAL A 106 18.64 14.99 -16.52
N GLY A 107 17.38 15.10 -16.94
CA GLY A 107 16.84 16.30 -17.59
C GLY A 107 17.44 16.60 -18.97
N GLY A 108 18.05 15.62 -19.64
CA GLY A 108 18.50 15.77 -21.02
C GLY A 108 17.38 15.52 -22.03
N ASP A 109 17.57 16.02 -23.26
CA ASP A 109 16.58 15.90 -24.33
C ASP A 109 16.48 14.49 -24.94
N GLN A 110 17.50 13.66 -24.72
CA GLN A 110 17.51 12.28 -25.18
C GLN A 110 16.91 11.36 -24.14
N VAL A 111 15.90 10.58 -24.53
CA VAL A 111 15.17 9.66 -23.66
C VAL A 111 14.85 8.36 -24.40
N TRP A 112 14.82 7.26 -23.66
CA TRP A 112 14.57 5.92 -24.20
C TRP A 112 13.24 5.34 -23.78
N ALA A 113 12.81 5.58 -22.54
CA ALA A 113 11.58 5.04 -22.00
C ALA A 113 10.95 6.04 -21.01
N TYR A 114 9.62 5.98 -20.88
CA TYR A 114 8.85 6.88 -20.02
C TYR A 114 7.73 6.14 -19.28
N HIS A 115 7.44 6.59 -18.06
CA HIS A 115 6.28 6.17 -17.29
C HIS A 115 5.64 7.37 -16.56
N PRO A 116 4.33 7.64 -16.70
CA PRO A 116 3.68 8.86 -16.19
C PRO A 116 3.41 8.89 -14.67
N GLU A 117 3.63 7.77 -13.99
CA GLU A 117 3.32 7.66 -12.56
C GLU A 117 4.26 8.50 -11.68
N LYS A 118 3.69 9.12 -10.65
CA LYS A 118 4.40 10.01 -9.70
C LYS A 118 4.86 9.30 -8.42
N ALA A 119 5.01 7.97 -8.47
CA ALA A 119 5.40 7.13 -7.32
C ALA A 119 6.76 7.54 -6.72
N ALA A 120 7.03 7.13 -5.48
CA ALA A 120 8.29 7.45 -4.78
C ALA A 120 9.52 6.73 -5.37
N ALA A 121 9.30 5.61 -6.06
CA ALA A 121 10.32 4.83 -6.76
C ALA A 121 9.85 4.52 -8.20
N PRO A 122 10.76 4.13 -9.11
CA PRO A 122 10.41 3.76 -10.47
C PRO A 122 9.37 2.62 -10.51
N PRO A 123 8.32 2.74 -11.32
CA PRO A 123 7.30 1.70 -11.48
C PRO A 123 7.88 0.38 -11.99
N GLN A 124 7.34 -0.74 -11.50
CA GLN A 124 7.84 -2.07 -11.85
C GLN A 124 7.51 -2.49 -13.28
N SER A 125 6.46 -1.93 -13.88
CA SER A 125 5.97 -2.27 -15.23
C SER A 125 5.22 -1.08 -15.83
N GLY A 126 4.69 -1.21 -17.05
CA GLY A 126 3.90 -0.14 -17.69
C GLY A 126 4.71 0.87 -18.50
N TRP A 127 5.98 0.58 -18.79
CA TRP A 127 6.90 1.50 -19.45
C TRP A 127 6.60 1.64 -20.94
N LYS A 128 6.52 2.88 -21.42
CA LYS A 128 6.47 3.18 -22.86
C LYS A 128 7.86 3.07 -23.46
N VAL A 129 7.99 2.28 -24.53
CA VAL A 129 9.26 2.12 -25.26
C VAL A 129 9.05 2.11 -26.79
N PRO A 130 9.64 3.07 -27.54
CA PRO A 130 10.35 4.27 -27.07
C PRO A 130 9.44 5.15 -26.20
N TYR A 131 9.97 6.21 -25.59
CA TYR A 131 9.24 7.01 -24.59
C TYR A 131 7.83 7.50 -25.05
N ASP A 132 7.67 7.75 -26.35
CA ASP A 132 6.43 8.17 -27.00
C ASP A 132 5.61 7.00 -27.58
N GLY A 133 6.21 5.81 -27.69
CA GLY A 133 5.63 4.58 -28.24
C GLY A 133 4.63 3.85 -27.32
N PRO A 134 4.25 2.61 -27.66
CA PRO A 134 3.33 1.82 -26.84
C PRO A 134 3.97 1.38 -25.53
N VAL A 135 3.12 1.00 -24.57
CA VAL A 135 3.57 0.30 -23.36
C VAL A 135 4.11 -1.07 -23.75
N ASP A 136 5.30 -1.41 -23.26
CA ASP A 136 5.89 -2.73 -23.41
C ASP A 136 5.57 -3.61 -22.19
N PRO A 137 4.70 -4.64 -22.32
CA PRO A 137 4.29 -5.48 -21.20
C PRO A 137 5.42 -6.37 -20.66
N SER A 138 6.50 -6.54 -21.42
CA SER A 138 7.65 -7.33 -20.99
C SER A 138 8.66 -6.51 -20.17
N PHE A 139 8.59 -5.18 -20.22
CA PHE A 139 9.55 -4.32 -19.52
C PHE A 139 9.29 -4.37 -18.01
N VAL A 140 10.25 -4.94 -17.28
CA VAL A 140 10.13 -5.14 -15.83
C VAL A 140 11.31 -4.53 -15.10
N ILE A 141 11.01 -3.82 -14.01
CA ILE A 141 11.97 -3.33 -13.03
C ILE A 141 11.75 -4.05 -11.71
N VAL A 142 12.82 -4.67 -11.19
CA VAL A 142 12.84 -5.29 -9.87
C VAL A 142 13.69 -4.43 -8.94
N ALA A 143 13.08 -3.97 -7.86
CA ALA A 143 13.76 -3.24 -6.80
C ALA A 143 14.72 -4.15 -6.01
N LYS A 144 15.94 -3.68 -5.78
CA LYS A 144 16.92 -4.30 -4.90
C LYS A 144 17.10 -3.46 -3.65
N HIS A 145 16.89 -4.08 -2.50
CA HIS A 145 17.19 -3.51 -1.19
C HIS A 145 18.33 -4.27 -0.56
N SER A 146 19.24 -3.53 0.08
CA SER A 146 20.34 -4.10 0.84
C SER A 146 19.80 -4.92 2.04
N PRO A 147 20.54 -5.94 2.50
CA PRO A 147 20.18 -6.69 3.71
C PRO A 147 19.98 -5.78 4.92
N ALA A 148 20.77 -4.71 5.05
CA ALA A 148 20.63 -3.72 6.11
C ALA A 148 19.29 -2.98 6.05
N ALA A 149 18.84 -2.58 4.86
CA ALA A 149 17.54 -1.93 4.68
C ALA A 149 16.37 -2.87 5.02
N LEU A 150 16.47 -4.15 4.64
CA LEU A 150 15.47 -5.17 4.96
C LEU A 150 15.39 -5.43 6.48
N GLU A 151 16.54 -5.56 7.14
CA GLU A 151 16.61 -5.79 8.58
C GLU A 151 16.05 -4.60 9.37
N LYS A 152 16.40 -3.36 8.96
CA LYS A 152 15.83 -2.15 9.56
C LYS A 152 14.32 -2.09 9.42
N ALA A 153 13.77 -2.46 8.26
CA ALA A 153 12.33 -2.50 8.02
C ALA A 153 11.61 -3.52 8.92
N LYS A 154 12.23 -4.69 9.10
CA LYS A 154 11.72 -5.74 9.99
C LYS A 154 11.70 -5.27 11.45
N GLN A 155 12.80 -4.68 11.93
CA GLN A 155 12.91 -4.14 13.28
C GLN A 155 11.89 -3.01 13.55
N GLU A 156 11.68 -2.10 12.59
CA GLU A 156 10.68 -1.04 12.73
C GLU A 156 9.25 -1.60 12.78
N HIS A 157 8.94 -2.61 11.96
CA HIS A 157 7.64 -3.28 11.98
C HIS A 157 7.39 -3.97 13.33
N GLU A 158 8.37 -4.74 13.83
CA GLU A 158 8.28 -5.40 15.14
C GLU A 158 8.09 -4.38 16.27
N ARG A 159 8.81 -3.25 16.22
CA ARG A 159 8.65 -2.17 17.20
C ARG A 159 7.23 -1.59 17.16
N ARG A 160 6.72 -1.24 15.98
CA ARG A 160 5.34 -0.70 15.82
C ARG A 160 4.27 -1.68 16.32
N GLU A 161 4.41 -2.96 16.03
CA GLU A 161 3.46 -3.97 16.50
C GLU A 161 3.54 -4.14 18.02
N SER A 162 4.75 -4.08 18.60
CA SER A 162 4.93 -4.10 20.06
C SER A 162 4.30 -2.88 20.73
N GLU A 163 4.47 -1.68 20.16
CA GLU A 163 3.90 -0.43 20.66
C GLU A 163 2.37 -0.46 20.62
N LYS A 164 1.77 -0.88 19.49
CA LYS A 164 0.32 -1.08 19.38
C LYS A 164 -0.22 -2.09 20.39
N LYS A 165 0.50 -3.18 20.63
CA LYS A 165 0.09 -4.18 21.62
C LYS A 165 0.12 -3.60 23.03
N GLN A 166 1.17 -2.88 23.39
CA GLN A 166 1.29 -2.20 24.68
C GLN A 166 0.21 -1.13 24.87
N GLU A 167 -0.09 -0.34 23.84
CA GLU A 167 -1.15 0.66 23.88
C GLU A 167 -2.52 0.01 24.11
N LYS A 168 -2.83 -1.06 23.37
CA LYS A 168 -4.07 -1.82 23.53
C LYS A 168 -4.20 -2.48 24.90
N GLU A 169 -3.09 -2.96 25.48
CA GLU A 169 -3.08 -3.50 26.85
C GLU A 169 -3.32 -2.40 27.88
N LYS A 170 -2.65 -1.25 27.77
CA LYS A 170 -2.87 -0.08 28.63
C LYS A 170 -4.31 0.43 28.55
N GLU A 171 -4.89 0.47 27.34
CA GLU A 171 -6.29 0.87 27.15
C GLU A 171 -7.25 -0.10 27.84
N LYS A 172 -7.05 -1.41 27.69
CA LYS A 172 -7.84 -2.44 28.38
C LYS A 172 -7.73 -2.34 29.89
N GLU A 173 -6.53 -2.11 30.42
CA GLU A 173 -6.30 -1.94 31.85
C GLU A 173 -7.03 -0.70 32.37
N ARG A 174 -6.92 0.42 31.66
CA ARG A 174 -7.63 1.67 32.00
C ARG A 174 -9.15 1.50 31.97
N ALA A 175 -9.68 0.78 30.97
CA ALA A 175 -11.10 0.47 30.89
C ALA A 175 -11.56 -0.41 32.07
N ARG A 176 -10.78 -1.43 32.43
CA ARG A 176 -11.07 -2.31 33.57
C ARG A 176 -11.01 -1.56 34.91
N ALA A 177 -10.05 -0.66 35.09
CA ALA A 177 -9.94 0.17 36.28
C ALA A 177 -11.16 1.10 36.44
N LYS A 178 -11.58 1.77 35.36
CA LYS A 178 -12.79 2.60 35.35
C LYS A 178 -14.05 1.80 35.70
N ALA A 179 -14.23 0.61 35.12
CA ALA A 179 -15.37 -0.24 35.41
C ALA A 179 -15.45 -0.63 36.89
N LYS A 180 -14.31 -1.00 37.51
CA LYS A 180 -14.24 -1.33 38.95
C LYS A 180 -14.55 -0.12 39.83
N GLU A 181 -14.10 1.07 39.44
CA GLU A 181 -14.37 2.30 40.20
C GLU A 181 -15.86 2.66 40.15
N GLU A 182 -16.50 2.55 38.98
CA GLU A 182 -17.95 2.76 38.84
C GLU A 182 -18.77 1.75 39.64
N GLU A 183 -18.37 0.48 39.65
CA GLU A 183 -19.01 -0.56 40.46
C GLU A 183 -18.91 -0.24 41.96
N LYS A 184 -17.73 0.16 42.44
CA LYS A 184 -17.52 0.55 43.85
C LYS A 184 -18.37 1.77 44.22
N LYS A 185 -18.45 2.77 43.33
CA LYS A 185 -19.32 3.96 43.51
C LYS A 185 -20.79 3.59 43.57
N ARG A 186 -21.26 2.68 42.71
CA ARG A 186 -22.65 2.18 42.73
C ARG A 186 -22.96 1.41 44.02
N ALA A 187 -22.05 0.54 44.46
CA ALA A 187 -22.22 -0.21 45.70
C ALA A 187 -22.27 0.72 46.94
N ALA A 188 -21.38 1.71 47.01
CA ALA A 188 -21.37 2.68 48.12
C ALA A 188 -22.66 3.53 48.15
N LYS A 189 -23.15 3.97 46.99
CA LYS A 189 -24.41 4.71 46.90
C LYS A 189 -25.59 3.87 47.37
N ALA A 190 -25.67 2.61 46.95
CA ALA A 190 -26.73 1.69 47.36
C ALA A 190 -26.71 1.38 48.86
N ALA A 191 -25.52 1.29 49.48
CA ALA A 191 -25.39 1.11 50.92
C ALA A 191 -25.88 2.35 51.70
N ALA A 192 -25.48 3.55 51.28
CA ALA A 192 -25.90 4.80 51.92
C ALA A 192 -27.40 5.09 51.79
N GLU A 193 -28.05 4.56 50.75
CA GLU A 193 -29.50 4.68 50.55
C GLU A 193 -30.28 3.74 51.50
N LYS A 194 -29.74 2.54 51.77
CA LYS A 194 -30.32 1.60 52.74
C LYS A 194 -30.21 2.02 54.21
N GLU A 195 -29.23 2.86 54.57
CA GLU A 195 -29.09 3.40 55.93
C GLU A 195 -30.03 4.59 56.23
N LYS A 196 -30.74 5.09 55.21
CA LYS A 196 -31.71 6.20 55.36
C LYS A 196 -33.16 5.75 55.48
N GLU A 197 -33.41 4.45 55.42
CA GLU A 197 -34.73 3.81 55.53
C GLU A 197 -34.88 3.11 56.89
#